data_AF-A0A0F9ILD4-F1
#
_entry.id   AF-A0A0F9ILD4-F1
#
_cell.length_a   1.000
_cell.length_b   1.000
_cell.length_c   1.000
_cell.angle_alpha   90.00
_cell.angle_beta   90.00
_cell.angle_gamma   90.00
#
_symmetry.space_group_name_H-M   'P 1'
#
loop_
_entity.id
_entity.type
_entity.pdbx_description
1 polymer ?
#
loop_
_entity_poly.entity_id
_entity_poly.type
_entity_poly.pdbx_seq_one_letter_code
_entity_poly.pdbx_strand_id
1 'polypeptide(L)'
;MIVQDIGPPDAKILICGEAPGENEARMGKPFVGASGDMLKQMLSHSGIDYAKCFVTNVIDERPPGNNFQYLYEGRTRKVPTDRLREYWKKLREKVKELKPNIVIALGGEALRALTRRTLITSWRGMVTQVDGIKILPTFHPSYVIRQYQDHPIVELDFAKALRESKYSEYHKPHVALVLKPTISQVVGWFNMIENYGANRVSFDIETIGCHVRCMSLAICVSVSGTIEAISIPFIKMPSSSLTEPSDKKTITLTTQSTSASSYWSPEDEITVLDKIAKLFEDKTIEKVGQNSVSFDAPLIESEFGISIKNHSMDLMHLFHCLYAELPKSLSFMCSILRTIFAATV
;
A
#
# COMPACT_ATOMS: atom_id res chain seq x y z
N MET A 1 -6.43 24.09 -28.86
CA MET A 1 -5.46 23.22 -29.55
C MET A 1 -5.41 21.89 -28.80
N ILE A 2 -5.39 20.79 -29.56
CA ILE A 2 -5.25 19.44 -29.01
C ILE A 2 -3.76 19.16 -28.85
N VAL A 3 -3.37 18.66 -27.68
CA VAL A 3 -2.02 18.18 -27.38
C VAL A 3 -1.97 16.70 -27.67
N GLN A 4 -1.00 16.30 -28.50
CA GLN A 4 -0.87 14.90 -28.91
C GLN A 4 -0.12 14.08 -27.87
N ASP A 5 -0.46 12.80 -27.76
CA ASP A 5 0.35 11.85 -27.01
C ASP A 5 1.74 11.71 -27.65
N ILE A 6 2.73 11.34 -26.83
CA ILE A 6 4.09 11.09 -27.30
C ILE A 6 4.65 9.80 -26.73
N GLY A 7 5.58 9.20 -27.45
CA GLY A 7 6.31 8.01 -27.00
C GLY A 7 6.05 6.77 -27.85
N PRO A 8 6.81 5.69 -27.62
CA PRO A 8 6.70 4.48 -28.42
C PRO A 8 5.43 3.69 -28.06
N PRO A 9 4.72 3.09 -29.03
CA PRO A 9 3.47 2.38 -28.77
C PRO A 9 3.64 1.08 -27.98
N ASP A 10 4.86 0.53 -27.93
CA ASP A 10 5.22 -0.68 -27.19
C ASP A 10 5.85 -0.38 -25.80
N ALA A 11 5.76 0.88 -25.35
CA ALA A 11 6.28 1.33 -24.06
C ALA A 11 5.76 0.47 -22.89
N LYS A 12 6.68 0.02 -22.03
CA LYS A 12 6.33 -0.75 -20.83
C LYS A 12 5.76 0.11 -19.70
N ILE A 13 6.05 1.41 -19.73
CA ILE A 13 5.55 2.40 -18.77
C ILE A 13 4.74 3.44 -19.54
N LEU A 14 3.49 3.59 -19.14
CA LEU A 14 2.63 4.68 -19.59
C LEU A 14 2.48 5.71 -18.48
N ILE A 15 2.66 6.99 -18.79
CA ILE A 15 2.51 8.10 -17.85
C ILE A 15 1.25 8.87 -18.22
N CYS A 16 0.35 9.06 -17.25
CA CYS A 16 -0.92 9.75 -17.45
C CYS A 16 -1.05 10.97 -16.52
N GLY A 17 -1.10 12.17 -17.09
CA GLY A 17 -1.38 13.43 -16.40
C GLY A 17 -2.86 13.83 -16.37
N GLU A 18 -3.18 14.96 -15.72
CA GLU A 18 -4.55 15.50 -15.64
C GLU A 18 -4.98 16.14 -16.96
N ALA A 19 -4.29 17.20 -17.36
CA ALA A 19 -4.58 17.97 -18.57
C ALA A 19 -3.36 18.79 -19.02
N PRO A 20 -3.29 19.17 -20.30
CA PRO A 20 -2.33 20.14 -20.80
C PRO A 20 -2.41 21.49 -20.08
N GLY A 21 -1.24 22.06 -19.77
CA GLY A 21 -1.10 23.46 -19.35
C GLY A 21 -0.97 24.42 -20.54
N GLU A 22 -0.53 25.64 -20.24
CA GLU A 22 -0.38 26.71 -21.22
C GLU A 22 0.71 26.43 -22.25
N ASN A 23 1.90 26.04 -21.76
CA ASN A 23 3.04 25.74 -22.62
C ASN A 23 2.76 24.51 -23.48
N GLU A 24 2.12 23.49 -22.91
CA GLU A 24 1.70 22.28 -23.61
C GLU A 24 0.71 22.62 -24.73
N ALA A 25 -0.31 23.44 -24.46
CA ALA A 25 -1.27 23.85 -25.46
C ALA A 25 -0.64 24.68 -26.60
N ARG A 26 0.37 25.50 -26.29
CA ARG A 26 1.11 26.29 -27.28
C ARG A 26 2.02 25.45 -28.15
N MET A 27 2.68 24.44 -27.57
CA MET A 27 3.67 23.61 -28.26
C MET A 27 3.09 22.32 -28.86
N GLY A 28 1.85 21.95 -28.49
CA GLY A 28 1.21 20.70 -28.92
C GLY A 28 1.80 19.44 -28.32
N LYS A 29 2.65 19.54 -27.29
CA LYS A 29 3.36 18.43 -26.63
C LYS A 29 3.11 18.42 -25.12
N PRO A 30 2.93 17.25 -24.49
CA PRO A 30 2.67 17.16 -23.05
C PRO A 30 3.96 17.39 -22.24
N PHE A 31 3.81 17.89 -21.01
CA PHE A 31 4.91 18.05 -20.05
C PHE A 31 6.13 18.83 -20.59
N VAL A 32 5.87 20.01 -21.15
CA VAL A 32 6.92 20.94 -21.64
C VAL A 32 7.09 22.18 -20.75
N GLY A 33 6.21 22.40 -19.78
CA GLY A 33 6.40 23.43 -18.75
C GLY A 33 7.17 22.95 -17.51
N ALA A 34 7.21 23.78 -16.47
CA ALA A 34 7.93 23.50 -15.22
C ALA A 34 7.53 22.18 -14.55
N SER A 35 6.24 21.80 -14.60
CA SER A 35 5.80 20.48 -14.10
C SER A 35 6.35 19.32 -14.92
N GLY A 36 6.57 19.53 -16.21
CA GLY A 36 7.22 18.54 -17.08
C GLY A 36 8.71 18.41 -16.82
N ASP A 37 9.40 19.52 -16.52
CA ASP A 37 10.82 19.48 -16.15
C ASP A 37 11.02 18.75 -14.81
N MET A 38 10.19 19.07 -13.81
CA MET A 38 10.16 18.35 -12.53
C MET A 38 9.87 16.85 -12.72
N LEU A 39 8.92 16.49 -13.59
CA LEU A 39 8.63 15.10 -13.92
C LEU A 39 9.86 14.39 -14.49
N LYS A 40 10.52 14.97 -15.50
CA LYS A 40 11.69 14.38 -16.15
C LYS A 40 12.85 14.21 -15.17
N GLN A 41 13.06 15.19 -14.29
CA GLN A 41 14.07 15.13 -13.24
C GLN A 41 13.82 13.95 -12.29
N MET A 42 12.63 13.86 -11.69
CA MET A 42 12.28 12.77 -10.76
C MET A 42 12.31 11.39 -11.44
N LEU A 43 11.87 11.28 -12.70
CA LEU A 43 11.97 10.04 -13.47
C LEU A 43 13.43 9.63 -13.68
N SER A 44 14.29 10.58 -14.06
CA SER A 44 15.72 10.34 -14.29
C SER A 44 16.43 9.86 -13.02
N HIS A 45 16.19 10.51 -11.88
CA HIS A 45 16.74 10.08 -10.59
C HIS A 45 16.28 8.67 -10.19
N SER A 46 15.06 8.31 -10.60
CA SER A 46 14.47 6.99 -10.33
C SER A 46 14.88 5.92 -11.35
N GLY A 47 15.72 6.26 -12.34
CA GLY A 47 16.19 5.35 -13.38
C GLY A 47 15.18 5.09 -14.51
N ILE A 48 14.15 5.92 -14.66
CA ILE A 48 13.17 5.84 -15.75
C ILE A 48 13.57 6.83 -16.86
N ASP A 49 13.80 6.30 -18.06
CA ASP A 49 14.02 7.10 -19.26
C ASP A 49 12.69 7.58 -19.85
N TYR A 50 12.42 8.88 -19.74
CA TYR A 50 11.20 9.52 -20.25
C TYR A 50 10.96 9.25 -21.74
N ALA A 51 12.03 9.12 -22.56
CA ALA A 51 11.90 8.88 -23.99
C ALA A 51 11.36 7.47 -24.31
N LYS A 52 11.47 6.52 -23.37
CA LYS A 52 10.95 5.15 -23.48
C LYS A 52 9.54 5.00 -22.91
N CYS A 53 8.98 6.05 -22.33
CA CYS A 53 7.62 6.05 -21.80
C CYS A 53 6.63 6.51 -22.88
N PHE A 54 5.41 5.96 -22.82
CA PHE A 54 4.28 6.55 -23.52
C PHE A 54 3.61 7.58 -22.61
N VAL A 55 3.33 8.78 -23.09
CA VAL A 55 2.87 9.90 -22.28
C VAL A 55 1.57 10.46 -22.83
N THR A 56 0.55 10.48 -21.99
CA THR A 56 -0.82 10.94 -22.30
C THR A 56 -1.34 11.80 -21.14
N ASN A 57 -2.47 12.46 -21.35
CA ASN A 57 -3.28 13.04 -20.28
C ASN A 57 -4.67 12.38 -20.24
N VAL A 58 -5.44 12.68 -19.19
CA VAL A 58 -6.86 12.30 -19.13
C VAL A 58 -7.65 13.03 -20.21
N ILE A 59 -7.37 14.31 -20.42
CA ILE A 59 -7.93 15.11 -21.51
C ILE A 59 -6.81 15.66 -22.39
N ASP A 60 -7.07 15.80 -23.68
CA ASP A 60 -6.05 16.23 -24.66
C ASP A 60 -6.07 17.75 -24.92
N GLU A 61 -6.93 18.49 -24.24
CA GLU A 61 -7.05 19.95 -24.39
C GLU A 61 -6.86 20.68 -23.07
N ARG A 62 -6.39 21.92 -23.14
CA ARG A 62 -6.27 22.78 -21.96
C ARG A 62 -7.65 23.24 -21.48
N PRO A 63 -8.02 22.98 -20.20
CA PRO A 63 -9.20 23.58 -19.57
C PRO A 63 -9.20 25.11 -19.67
N PRO A 64 -10.36 25.75 -19.91
CA PRO A 64 -10.47 27.20 -19.81
C PRO A 64 -9.93 27.71 -18.47
N GLY A 65 -8.97 28.65 -18.51
CA GLY A 65 -8.32 29.20 -17.32
C GLY A 65 -7.57 28.18 -16.45
N ASN A 66 -7.14 27.04 -16.99
CA ASN A 66 -6.56 25.91 -16.23
C ASN A 66 -7.48 25.36 -15.13
N ASN A 67 -8.79 25.63 -15.22
CA ASN A 67 -9.73 25.20 -14.20
C ASN A 67 -10.47 23.94 -14.65
N PHE A 68 -9.96 22.77 -14.27
CA PHE A 68 -10.58 21.47 -14.57
C PHE A 68 -12.02 21.32 -14.03
N GLN A 69 -12.48 22.17 -13.08
CA GLN A 69 -13.85 22.15 -12.56
C GLN A 69 -14.91 22.29 -13.66
N TYR A 70 -14.60 22.91 -14.81
CA TYR A 70 -15.55 23.05 -15.93
C TYR A 70 -16.06 21.71 -16.48
N LEU A 71 -15.31 20.62 -16.26
CA LEU A 71 -15.66 19.27 -16.69
C LEU A 71 -16.49 18.51 -15.66
N TYR A 72 -16.89 19.17 -14.58
CA TYR A 72 -17.69 18.63 -13.50
C TYR A 72 -18.98 19.43 -13.32
N GLU A 73 -20.07 18.73 -13.00
CA GLU A 73 -21.35 19.34 -12.70
C GLU A 73 -21.34 19.96 -11.29
N GLY A 74 -21.84 21.19 -11.18
CA GLY A 74 -21.91 21.93 -9.93
C GLY A 74 -20.56 22.49 -9.45
N ARG A 75 -20.48 22.81 -8.15
CA ARG A 75 -19.30 23.45 -7.52
C ARG A 75 -18.28 22.46 -6.96
N THR A 76 -18.52 21.16 -7.11
CA THR A 76 -17.66 20.11 -6.55
C THR A 76 -17.20 19.16 -7.65
N ARG A 77 -16.00 18.58 -7.54
CA ARG A 77 -15.52 17.53 -8.46
C ARG A 77 -16.15 16.17 -8.15
N LYS A 78 -17.48 16.09 -8.03
CA LYS A 78 -18.20 14.85 -7.70
C LYS A 78 -18.81 14.20 -8.91
N VAL A 79 -19.57 14.93 -9.73
CA VAL A 79 -20.28 14.37 -10.88
C VAL A 79 -19.56 14.83 -12.15
N PRO A 80 -18.88 13.93 -12.89
CA PRO A 80 -18.23 14.30 -14.14
C PRO A 80 -19.29 14.63 -15.21
N THR A 81 -18.98 15.52 -16.15
CA THR A 81 -19.82 15.75 -17.35
C THR A 81 -19.73 14.57 -18.33
N ASP A 82 -20.67 14.47 -19.28
CA ASP A 82 -20.60 13.45 -20.35
C ASP A 82 -19.30 13.51 -21.14
N ARG A 83 -18.82 14.74 -21.40
CA ARG A 83 -17.55 14.98 -22.08
C ARG A 83 -16.38 14.35 -21.31
N LEU A 84 -16.32 14.54 -20.00
CA LEU A 84 -15.27 13.94 -19.17
C LEU A 84 -15.38 12.41 -19.12
N ARG A 85 -16.61 11.88 -19.05
CA ARG A 85 -16.85 10.42 -19.11
C ARG A 85 -16.34 9.82 -20.43
N GLU A 86 -16.51 10.53 -21.54
CA GLU A 86 -16.00 10.11 -22.85
C GLU A 86 -14.46 10.08 -22.88
N TYR A 87 -13.80 11.11 -22.33
CA TYR A 87 -12.34 11.13 -22.19
C TYR A 87 -11.83 9.97 -21.32
N TRP A 88 -12.49 9.70 -20.19
CA TRP A 88 -12.13 8.54 -19.35
C TRP A 88 -12.28 7.21 -20.11
N LYS A 89 -13.33 7.07 -20.93
CA LYS A 89 -13.54 5.87 -21.76
C LYS A 89 -12.40 5.72 -22.78
N LYS A 90 -12.09 6.79 -23.53
CA LYS A 90 -10.99 6.83 -24.51
C LYS A 90 -9.64 6.50 -23.88
N LEU A 91 -9.34 7.04 -22.69
CA LEU A 91 -8.11 6.73 -21.96
C LEU A 91 -8.02 5.24 -21.61
N ARG A 92 -9.11 4.64 -21.10
CA ARG A 92 -9.12 3.21 -20.75
C ARG A 92 -8.98 2.32 -21.99
N GLU A 93 -9.60 2.68 -23.09
CA GLU A 93 -9.45 1.97 -24.38
C GLU A 93 -8.01 2.06 -24.88
N LYS A 94 -7.40 3.25 -24.86
CA LYS A 94 -5.99 3.48 -25.21
C LYS A 94 -5.05 2.63 -24.36
N VAL A 95 -5.25 2.60 -23.04
CA VAL A 95 -4.45 1.79 -22.12
C VAL A 95 -4.60 0.28 -22.43
N LYS A 96 -5.80 -0.17 -22.78
CA LYS A 96 -6.04 -1.58 -23.20
C LYS A 96 -5.39 -1.93 -24.53
N GLU A 97 -5.31 -0.98 -25.45
CA GLU A 97 -4.67 -1.17 -26.76
C GLU A 97 -3.15 -1.25 -26.63
N LEU A 98 -2.54 -0.30 -25.90
CA LEU A 98 -1.09 -0.22 -25.71
C LEU A 98 -0.53 -1.33 -24.81
N LYS A 99 -1.36 -1.91 -23.92
CA LYS A 99 -0.98 -2.97 -22.98
C LYS A 99 0.36 -2.70 -22.25
N PRO A 100 0.53 -1.52 -21.62
CA PRO A 100 1.74 -1.26 -20.85
C PRO A 100 1.82 -2.23 -19.67
N ASN A 101 3.03 -2.53 -19.21
CA ASN A 101 3.21 -3.34 -18.00
C ASN A 101 2.73 -2.57 -16.76
N ILE A 102 2.84 -1.24 -16.78
CA ILE A 102 2.33 -0.36 -15.71
C ILE A 102 1.96 1.03 -16.23
N VAL A 103 0.92 1.60 -15.63
CA VAL A 103 0.52 3.00 -15.80
C VAL A 103 0.84 3.79 -14.54
N ILE A 104 1.63 4.86 -14.69
CA ILE A 104 1.87 5.86 -13.65
C ILE A 104 0.78 6.94 -13.77
N ALA A 105 -0.13 6.98 -12.80
CA ALA A 105 -1.23 7.94 -12.76
C ALA A 105 -0.86 9.16 -11.90
N LEU A 106 -0.57 10.29 -12.56
CA LEU A 106 -0.13 11.52 -11.91
C LEU A 106 -1.33 12.33 -11.43
N GLY A 107 -1.55 12.34 -10.11
CA GLY A 107 -2.60 13.11 -9.46
C GLY A 107 -3.95 12.41 -9.36
N GLY A 108 -4.91 13.10 -8.75
CA GLY A 108 -6.22 12.54 -8.42
C GLY A 108 -7.11 12.25 -9.63
N GLU A 109 -7.00 13.05 -10.68
CA GLU A 109 -7.84 12.88 -11.87
C GLU A 109 -7.41 11.67 -12.71
N ALA A 110 -6.09 11.49 -12.94
CA ALA A 110 -5.57 10.30 -13.59
C ALA A 110 -5.93 9.03 -12.81
N LEU A 111 -5.77 9.05 -11.47
CA LEU A 111 -6.23 7.98 -10.59
C LEU A 111 -7.70 7.66 -10.82
N ARG A 112 -8.56 8.69 -10.84
CA ARG A 112 -10.01 8.52 -10.96
C ARG A 112 -10.43 8.02 -12.33
N ALA A 113 -9.85 8.58 -13.39
CA ALA A 113 -10.12 8.17 -14.76
C ALA A 113 -9.77 6.69 -14.96
N LEU A 114 -8.65 6.22 -14.42
CA LEU A 114 -8.20 4.84 -14.60
C LEU A 114 -8.91 3.86 -13.64
N THR A 115 -9.07 4.22 -12.36
CA THR A 115 -9.46 3.26 -11.30
C THR A 115 -10.82 3.52 -10.67
N ARG A 116 -11.46 4.66 -10.96
CA ARG A 116 -12.67 5.18 -10.29
C ARG A 116 -12.49 5.55 -8.81
N ARG A 117 -11.27 5.42 -8.27
CA ARG A 117 -10.94 5.81 -6.89
C ARG A 117 -10.66 7.31 -6.78
N THR A 118 -10.79 7.83 -5.57
CA THR A 118 -10.56 9.25 -5.25
C THR A 118 -9.59 9.38 -4.09
N LEU A 119 -9.19 10.61 -3.75
CA LEU A 119 -8.22 10.93 -2.69
C LEU A 119 -6.83 10.35 -2.95
N ILE A 120 -6.03 11.05 -3.76
CA ILE A 120 -4.68 10.61 -4.14
C ILE A 120 -3.79 10.26 -2.94
N THR A 121 -3.91 10.99 -1.83
CA THR A 121 -3.15 10.73 -0.59
C THR A 121 -3.41 9.35 0.00
N SER A 122 -4.57 8.74 -0.26
CA SER A 122 -4.92 7.39 0.20
C SER A 122 -4.40 6.28 -0.71
N TRP A 123 -4.05 6.60 -1.97
CA TRP A 123 -3.73 5.60 -3.00
C TRP A 123 -2.34 5.74 -3.61
N ARG A 124 -1.64 6.86 -3.37
CA ARG A 124 -0.32 7.08 -3.92
C ARG A 124 0.63 5.94 -3.52
N GLY A 125 1.48 5.53 -4.46
CA GLY A 125 2.44 4.43 -4.38
C GLY A 125 1.88 3.03 -4.13
N MET A 126 0.55 2.87 -4.11
CA MET A 126 -0.08 1.58 -4.05
C MET A 126 -0.32 1.06 -5.46
N VAL A 127 0.39 -0.01 -5.84
CA VAL A 127 0.12 -0.69 -7.11
C VAL A 127 -1.24 -1.35 -7.01
N THR A 128 -2.10 -1.07 -7.97
CA THR A 128 -3.40 -1.71 -8.11
C THR A 128 -3.56 -2.24 -9.52
N GLN A 129 -4.61 -3.04 -9.76
CA GLN A 129 -4.88 -3.63 -11.06
C GLN A 129 -6.29 -3.25 -11.52
N VAL A 130 -6.40 -2.83 -12.77
CA VAL A 130 -7.69 -2.57 -13.44
C VAL A 130 -7.63 -3.23 -14.81
N ASP A 131 -8.59 -4.09 -15.11
CA ASP A 131 -8.68 -4.81 -16.39
C ASP A 131 -7.36 -5.53 -16.77
N GLY A 132 -6.67 -6.10 -15.79
CA GLY A 132 -5.39 -6.80 -16.00
C GLY A 132 -4.15 -5.89 -15.96
N ILE A 133 -4.30 -4.57 -16.04
CA ILE A 133 -3.18 -3.62 -16.16
C ILE A 133 -2.84 -3.01 -14.80
N LYS A 134 -1.55 -2.95 -14.48
CA LYS A 134 -1.06 -2.35 -13.24
C LYS A 134 -1.14 -0.84 -13.30
N ILE A 135 -1.67 -0.21 -12.26
CA ILE A 135 -1.77 1.23 -12.09
C ILE A 135 -1.05 1.60 -10.79
N LEU A 136 -0.09 2.51 -10.87
CA LEU A 136 0.57 3.12 -9.72
C LEU A 136 0.23 4.62 -9.69
N PRO A 137 -0.67 5.03 -8.78
CA PRO A 137 -0.97 6.44 -8.57
C PRO A 137 0.19 7.12 -7.84
N THR A 138 0.48 8.37 -8.17
CA THR A 138 1.39 9.21 -7.37
C THR A 138 1.00 10.70 -7.47
N PHE A 139 1.68 11.56 -6.74
CA PHE A 139 1.39 13.00 -6.78
C PHE A 139 1.72 13.60 -8.15
N HIS A 140 0.94 14.61 -8.53
CA HIS A 140 1.20 15.34 -9.76
C HIS A 140 2.44 16.23 -9.59
N PRO A 141 3.33 16.37 -10.59
CA PRO A 141 4.55 17.19 -10.47
C PRO A 141 4.28 18.65 -10.07
N SER A 142 3.16 19.23 -10.51
CA SER A 142 2.78 20.59 -10.09
C SER A 142 2.46 20.70 -8.59
N TYR A 143 2.04 19.61 -7.94
CA TYR A 143 1.90 19.55 -6.49
C TYR A 143 3.28 19.50 -5.82
N VAL A 144 4.20 18.68 -6.32
CA VAL A 144 5.56 18.55 -5.79
C VAL A 144 6.31 19.89 -5.83
N ILE A 145 6.16 20.67 -6.91
CA ILE A 145 6.75 22.02 -6.98
C ILE A 145 6.27 22.92 -5.83
N ARG A 146 5.00 22.80 -5.41
CA ARG A 146 4.45 23.58 -4.28
C ARG A 146 4.79 22.97 -2.92
N GLN A 147 4.94 21.65 -2.86
CA GLN A 147 5.19 20.86 -1.65
C GLN A 147 6.43 20.01 -1.85
N TYR A 148 7.59 20.67 -1.93
CA TYR A 148 8.84 20.01 -2.31
C TYR A 148 9.29 18.93 -1.32
N GLN A 149 8.85 19.00 -0.06
CA GLN A 149 9.07 17.95 0.94
C GLN A 149 8.56 16.56 0.51
N ASP A 150 7.59 16.50 -0.40
CA ASP A 150 7.04 15.24 -0.93
C ASP A 150 7.79 14.74 -2.17
N HIS A 151 8.84 15.44 -2.63
CA HIS A 151 9.66 15.03 -3.77
C HIS A 151 10.26 13.62 -3.60
N PRO A 152 10.92 13.27 -2.48
CA PRO A 152 11.48 11.93 -2.30
C PRO A 152 10.43 10.82 -2.38
N ILE A 153 9.20 11.11 -1.96
CA ILE A 153 8.08 10.15 -1.99
C ILE A 153 7.72 9.77 -3.42
N VAL A 154 7.68 10.75 -4.31
CA VAL A 154 7.35 10.52 -5.73
C VAL A 154 8.47 9.74 -6.42
N GLU A 155 9.74 10.00 -6.08
CA GLU A 155 10.86 9.21 -6.58
C GLU A 155 10.82 7.76 -6.09
N LEU A 156 10.46 7.52 -4.82
CA LEU A 156 10.25 6.16 -4.29
C LEU A 156 9.10 5.45 -5.02
N ASP A 157 8.02 6.17 -5.34
CA ASP A 157 6.91 5.65 -6.13
C ASP A 157 7.34 5.32 -7.58
N PHE A 158 8.19 6.15 -8.20
CA PHE A 158 8.75 5.89 -9.53
C PHE A 158 9.73 4.72 -9.53
N ALA A 159 10.61 4.62 -8.53
CA ALA A 159 11.48 3.45 -8.38
C ALA A 159 10.67 2.16 -8.22
N LYS A 160 9.52 2.22 -7.52
CA LYS A 160 8.56 1.11 -7.45
C LYS A 160 7.94 0.83 -8.82
N ALA A 161 7.50 1.85 -9.55
CA ALA A 161 6.96 1.69 -10.90
C ALA A 161 7.97 1.04 -11.86
N LEU A 162 9.25 1.42 -11.79
CA LEU A 162 10.32 0.81 -12.59
C LEU A 162 10.46 -0.68 -12.28
N ARG A 163 10.47 -1.08 -11.00
CA ARG A 163 10.53 -2.50 -10.62
C ARG A 163 9.34 -3.28 -11.17
N GLU A 164 8.14 -2.73 -11.02
CA GLU A 164 6.91 -3.35 -11.51
C GLU A 164 6.82 -3.39 -13.03
N SER A 165 7.41 -2.44 -13.74
CA SER A 165 7.38 -2.38 -15.20
C SER A 165 8.10 -3.54 -15.89
N LYS A 166 8.94 -4.31 -15.16
CA LYS A 166 9.69 -5.44 -15.72
C LYS A 166 8.81 -6.60 -16.17
N TYR A 167 7.64 -6.76 -15.55
CA TYR A 167 6.71 -7.87 -15.79
C TYR A 167 5.32 -7.32 -16.02
N SER A 168 4.57 -7.89 -16.97
CA SER A 168 3.17 -7.52 -17.19
C SER A 168 2.26 -8.09 -16.12
N GLU A 169 2.61 -9.25 -15.55
CA GLU A 169 1.79 -9.88 -14.53
C GLU A 169 1.77 -9.04 -13.24
N TYR A 170 0.58 -8.97 -12.66
CA TYR A 170 0.39 -8.49 -11.31
C TYR A 170 0.59 -9.66 -10.34
N HIS A 171 1.79 -9.72 -9.76
CA HIS A 171 2.13 -10.72 -8.77
C HIS A 171 1.57 -10.31 -7.41
N LYS A 172 0.33 -10.71 -7.11
CA LYS A 172 -0.15 -10.69 -5.73
C LYS A 172 0.56 -11.85 -5.00
N PRO A 173 1.22 -11.63 -3.84
CA PRO A 173 1.83 -12.71 -3.11
C PRO A 173 0.69 -13.62 -2.69
N HIS A 174 0.90 -14.92 -2.86
CA HIS A 174 -0.01 -15.89 -2.29
C HIS A 174 0.17 -15.84 -0.77
N VAL A 175 -0.85 -15.35 -0.06
CA VAL A 175 -0.87 -15.31 1.40
C VAL A 175 -1.90 -16.32 1.86
N ALA A 176 -1.44 -17.41 2.48
CA ALA A 176 -2.29 -18.33 3.20
C ALA A 176 -2.49 -17.77 4.61
N LEU A 177 -3.68 -17.23 4.88
CA LEU A 177 -4.01 -16.54 6.13
C LEU A 177 -5.00 -17.37 6.94
N VAL A 178 -4.60 -17.75 8.16
CA VAL A 178 -5.45 -18.42 9.14
C VAL A 178 -5.89 -17.42 10.19
N LEU A 179 -7.17 -17.05 10.16
CA LEU A 179 -7.80 -16.16 11.14
C LEU A 179 -8.58 -17.00 12.17
N LYS A 180 -8.46 -16.66 13.46
CA LYS A 180 -9.17 -17.36 14.55
C LYS A 180 -8.96 -18.89 14.46
N PRO A 181 -7.68 -19.34 14.50
CA PRO A 181 -7.35 -20.74 14.30
C PRO A 181 -7.99 -21.65 15.36
N THR A 182 -8.16 -22.92 15.04
CA THR A 182 -8.32 -23.97 16.04
C THR A 182 -6.96 -24.33 16.64
N ILE A 183 -6.94 -24.98 17.81
CA ILE A 183 -5.68 -25.41 18.44
C ILE A 183 -4.84 -26.31 17.51
N SER A 184 -5.49 -27.19 16.75
CA SER A 184 -4.83 -28.06 15.77
C SER A 184 -4.16 -27.25 14.65
N GLN A 185 -4.80 -26.17 14.18
CA GLN A 185 -4.21 -25.26 13.19
C GLN A 185 -3.01 -24.49 13.75
N VAL A 186 -3.07 -24.05 15.01
CA VAL A 186 -1.91 -23.42 15.67
C VAL A 186 -0.74 -24.40 15.71
N VAL A 187 -0.96 -25.60 16.26
CA VAL A 187 0.10 -26.62 16.36
C VAL A 187 0.66 -26.97 14.99
N GLY A 188 -0.19 -27.16 13.98
CA GLY A 188 0.23 -27.44 12.61
C GLY A 188 1.09 -26.32 12.01
N TRP A 189 0.72 -25.06 12.25
CA TRP A 189 1.46 -23.91 11.75
C TRP A 189 2.86 -23.77 12.38
N PHE A 190 2.99 -24.01 13.69
CA PHE A 190 4.32 -24.03 14.33
C PHE A 190 5.17 -25.22 13.91
N ASN A 191 4.57 -26.41 13.76
CA ASN A 191 5.30 -27.58 13.27
C ASN A 191 5.80 -27.36 11.82
N MET A 192 5.10 -26.56 11.02
CA MET A 192 5.58 -26.15 9.70
C MET A 192 6.87 -25.32 9.79
N ILE A 193 6.98 -24.40 10.76
CA ILE A 193 8.23 -23.64 10.98
C ILE A 193 9.40 -24.58 11.29
N GLU A 194 9.17 -25.52 12.21
CA GLU A 194 10.17 -26.49 12.66
C GLU A 194 10.63 -27.40 11.50
N ASN A 195 9.69 -27.84 10.65
CA ASN A 195 9.98 -28.80 9.57
C ASN A 195 10.55 -28.17 8.30
N TYR A 196 10.11 -26.96 7.91
CA TYR A 196 10.51 -26.33 6.65
C TYR A 196 11.57 -25.24 6.82
N GLY A 197 11.95 -24.91 8.06
CA GLY A 197 13.06 -24.01 8.37
C GLY A 197 12.80 -22.55 8.00
N ALA A 198 11.92 -21.88 8.75
CA ALA A 198 11.75 -20.44 8.60
C ALA A 198 12.86 -19.68 9.33
N ASN A 199 13.78 -19.08 8.58
CA ASN A 199 14.87 -18.27 9.16
C ASN A 199 14.41 -16.89 9.64
N ARG A 200 13.19 -16.47 9.28
CA ARG A 200 12.63 -15.17 9.63
C ARG A 200 11.12 -15.25 9.85
N VAL A 201 10.67 -14.62 10.92
CA VAL A 201 9.25 -14.44 11.27
C VAL A 201 8.98 -12.95 11.41
N SER A 202 7.91 -12.48 10.76
CA SER A 202 7.33 -11.17 11.06
C SER A 202 6.19 -11.30 12.06
N PHE A 203 6.10 -10.38 13.02
CA PHE A 203 5.02 -10.37 14.01
C PHE A 203 4.47 -8.96 14.24
N ASP A 204 3.22 -8.92 14.70
CA ASP A 204 2.49 -7.71 15.07
C ASP A 204 1.43 -8.08 16.11
N ILE A 205 1.16 -7.20 17.08
CA ILE A 205 0.10 -7.41 18.07
C ILE A 205 -0.98 -6.33 17.97
N GLU A 206 -2.20 -6.73 18.27
CA GLU A 206 -3.30 -5.81 18.49
C GLU A 206 -3.63 -5.80 19.97
N THR A 207 -3.97 -4.63 20.51
CA THR A 207 -4.22 -4.46 21.94
C THR A 207 -5.65 -4.01 22.22
N ILE A 208 -6.11 -4.27 23.44
CA ILE A 208 -7.31 -3.66 24.02
C ILE A 208 -6.95 -3.16 25.42
N GLY A 209 -6.95 -1.84 25.61
CA GLY A 209 -6.36 -1.24 26.80
C GLY A 209 -4.86 -1.55 26.87
N CYS A 210 -4.43 -2.23 27.93
CA CYS A 210 -3.05 -2.65 28.15
C CYS A 210 -2.85 -4.16 27.98
N HIS A 211 -3.75 -4.84 27.27
CA HIS A 211 -3.72 -6.29 27.08
C HIS A 211 -3.59 -6.65 25.59
N VAL A 212 -2.83 -7.70 25.30
CA VAL A 212 -2.70 -8.30 23.98
C VAL A 212 -4.02 -8.98 23.62
N ARG A 213 -4.71 -8.42 22.62
CA ARG A 213 -5.98 -8.94 22.10
C ARG A 213 -5.74 -10.10 21.15
N CYS A 214 -4.82 -9.93 20.22
CA CYS A 214 -4.38 -10.98 19.30
C CYS A 214 -2.96 -10.72 18.82
N MET A 215 -2.28 -11.80 18.44
CA MET A 215 -0.95 -11.78 17.86
C MET A 215 -1.01 -12.33 16.45
N SER A 216 -0.48 -11.57 15.50
CA SER A 216 -0.35 -11.99 14.11
C SER A 216 1.10 -12.35 13.83
N LEU A 217 1.31 -13.52 13.25
CA LEU A 217 2.62 -14.05 12.86
C LEU A 217 2.59 -14.36 11.37
N ALA A 218 3.68 -14.08 10.66
CA ALA A 218 3.83 -14.49 9.27
C ALA A 218 5.26 -14.93 8.96
N ILE A 219 5.36 -15.93 8.09
CA ILE A 219 6.61 -16.50 7.61
C ILE A 219 6.56 -16.61 6.08
N CYS A 220 7.74 -16.52 5.46
CA CYS A 220 7.88 -16.93 4.07
C CYS A 220 8.42 -18.36 4.06
N VAL A 221 7.64 -19.30 3.52
CA VAL A 221 8.10 -20.68 3.37
C VAL A 221 8.95 -20.77 2.11
N SER A 222 10.26 -20.92 2.28
CA SER A 222 11.27 -20.85 1.21
C SER A 222 11.00 -21.81 0.05
N VAL A 223 10.43 -22.99 0.34
CA VAL A 223 10.17 -24.05 -0.64
C VAL A 223 9.01 -23.71 -1.59
N SER A 224 7.97 -23.02 -1.11
CA SER A 224 6.78 -22.70 -1.90
C SER A 224 6.73 -21.26 -2.38
N GLY A 225 7.52 -20.35 -1.76
CA GLY A 225 7.41 -18.91 -1.98
C GLY A 225 6.08 -18.33 -1.46
N THR A 226 5.28 -19.12 -0.74
CA THR A 226 4.03 -18.70 -0.12
C THR A 226 4.32 -18.00 1.21
N ILE A 227 3.59 -16.91 1.45
CA ILE A 227 3.57 -16.28 2.77
C ILE A 227 2.49 -16.99 3.58
N GLU A 228 2.89 -17.66 4.65
CA GLU A 228 1.99 -18.30 5.60
C GLU A 228 1.81 -17.37 6.79
N ALA A 229 0.57 -17.02 7.12
CA ALA A 229 0.24 -16.10 8.19
C ALA A 229 -0.86 -16.66 9.10
N ILE A 230 -0.72 -16.45 10.40
CA ILE A 230 -1.69 -16.87 11.41
C ILE A 230 -1.97 -15.71 12.36
N SER A 231 -3.25 -15.50 12.70
CA SER A 231 -3.66 -14.50 13.68
C SER A 231 -4.35 -15.19 14.85
N ILE A 232 -3.67 -15.20 15.99
CA ILE A 232 -4.01 -15.94 17.21
C ILE A 232 -4.67 -14.97 18.21
N PRO A 233 -5.98 -15.07 18.47
CA PRO A 233 -6.66 -14.25 19.49
C PRO A 233 -6.41 -14.79 20.91
N PHE A 234 -6.35 -13.88 21.89
CA PHE A 234 -6.29 -14.23 23.32
C PHE A 234 -7.55 -13.78 24.08
N ILE A 235 -8.27 -12.77 23.57
CA ILE A 235 -9.48 -12.23 24.21
C ILE A 235 -10.72 -12.50 23.33
N LYS A 236 -11.81 -13.00 23.94
CA LYS A 236 -13.12 -13.11 23.28
C LYS A 236 -13.75 -11.73 23.11
N MET A 237 -14.12 -11.39 21.89
CA MET A 237 -14.94 -10.22 21.62
C MET A 237 -16.43 -10.61 21.64
N PRO A 238 -17.30 -9.84 22.32
CA PRO A 238 -18.74 -10.05 22.21
C PRO A 238 -19.20 -9.80 20.76
N SER A 239 -20.05 -10.69 20.26
CA SER A 239 -20.54 -10.74 18.87
C SER A 239 -21.31 -9.50 18.41
N SER A 240 -21.64 -8.56 19.30
CA SER A 240 -22.34 -7.30 19.00
C SER A 240 -21.45 -6.17 18.46
N SER A 241 -20.14 -6.39 18.30
CA SER A 241 -19.18 -5.37 17.85
C SER A 241 -18.69 -5.53 16.40
N LEU A 242 -19.22 -6.51 15.66
CA LEU A 242 -18.97 -6.69 14.24
C LEU A 242 -20.21 -6.25 13.45
N THR A 243 -20.26 -4.97 13.09
CA THR A 243 -21.05 -4.52 11.93
C THR A 243 -20.12 -4.44 10.73
N GLU A 244 -20.61 -4.84 9.56
CA GLU A 244 -19.89 -4.69 8.30
C GLU A 244 -19.42 -3.24 8.09
N PRO A 245 -18.29 -3.02 7.38
CA PRO A 245 -17.59 -1.75 7.38
C PRO A 245 -18.41 -0.69 6.65
N SER A 246 -19.15 0.11 7.42
CA SER A 246 -19.63 1.41 6.98
C SER A 246 -18.72 2.48 7.59
N ASP A 247 -17.97 3.12 6.69
CA ASP A 247 -17.33 4.43 6.82
C ASP A 247 -16.81 4.85 8.20
N LYS A 248 -15.49 4.72 8.37
CA LYS A 248 -14.60 5.57 9.19
C LYS A 248 -15.25 6.19 10.45
N LYS A 249 -15.01 5.57 11.60
CA LYS A 249 -14.58 6.28 12.81
C LYS A 249 -14.18 5.28 13.89
N THR A 250 -13.04 5.57 14.51
CA THR A 250 -12.53 5.05 15.78
C THR A 250 -13.61 4.37 16.63
N ILE A 251 -13.48 3.06 16.83
CA ILE A 251 -14.28 2.32 17.82
C ILE A 251 -13.90 2.90 19.18
N THR A 252 -14.77 3.74 19.72
CA THR A 252 -14.64 4.22 21.10
C THR A 252 -15.37 3.21 21.95
N LEU A 253 -14.62 2.32 22.61
CA LEU A 253 -15.19 1.38 23.57
C LEU A 253 -15.72 2.21 24.76
N THR A 254 -17.04 2.26 24.91
CA THR A 254 -17.69 2.76 26.12
C THR A 254 -17.26 1.86 27.28
N THR A 255 -16.47 2.42 28.19
CA THR A 255 -15.97 1.80 29.42
C THR A 255 -17.12 1.55 30.39
N GLN A 256 -17.96 0.53 30.14
CA GLN A 256 -18.91 0.02 31.12
C GLN A 256 -19.08 -1.50 31.01
N SER A 257 -18.19 -2.23 31.72
CA SER A 257 -18.32 -3.63 32.18
C SER A 257 -18.27 -4.71 31.07
N THR A 258 -17.68 -5.91 31.19
CA THR A 258 -17.29 -6.80 32.29
C THR A 258 -16.36 -7.89 31.71
N SER A 259 -15.33 -8.30 32.46
CA SER A 259 -14.46 -9.48 32.23
C SER A 259 -14.20 -9.91 30.76
N ALA A 260 -13.11 -9.41 30.17
CA ALA A 260 -12.52 -10.03 28.99
C ALA A 260 -12.26 -11.51 29.31
N SER A 261 -13.00 -12.43 28.69
CA SER A 261 -12.81 -13.86 28.87
C SER A 261 -11.77 -14.37 27.86
N SER A 262 -10.92 -15.29 28.29
CA SER A 262 -9.91 -15.89 27.42
C SER A 262 -10.58 -16.57 26.21
N TYR A 263 -9.95 -16.41 25.04
CA TYR A 263 -10.36 -17.08 23.81
C TYR A 263 -10.22 -18.60 23.93
N TRP A 264 -9.16 -19.06 24.57
CA TRP A 264 -8.78 -20.46 24.70
C TRP A 264 -9.32 -21.08 25.99
N SER A 265 -9.35 -22.42 26.05
CA SER A 265 -9.37 -23.09 27.36
C SER A 265 -8.01 -22.91 28.04
N PRO A 266 -7.92 -23.03 29.37
CA PRO A 266 -6.64 -22.93 30.06
C PRO A 266 -5.57 -23.88 29.50
N GLU A 267 -5.95 -25.10 29.12
CA GLU A 267 -5.04 -26.10 28.56
C GLU A 267 -4.55 -25.73 27.15
N ASP A 268 -5.46 -25.23 26.30
CA ASP A 268 -5.12 -24.79 24.95
C ASP A 268 -4.26 -23.52 25.00
N GLU A 269 -4.56 -22.60 25.92
CA GLU A 269 -3.81 -21.36 26.09
C GLU A 269 -2.35 -21.62 26.48
N ILE A 270 -2.10 -22.55 27.41
CA ILE A 270 -0.75 -23.00 27.78
C ILE A 270 -0.02 -23.54 26.55
N THR A 271 -0.70 -24.34 25.73
CA THR A 271 -0.11 -24.94 24.51
C THR A 271 0.25 -23.86 23.49
N VAL A 272 -0.62 -22.88 23.28
CA VAL A 272 -0.39 -21.75 22.37
C VAL A 272 0.80 -20.91 22.86
N LEU A 273 0.81 -20.55 24.14
CA LEU A 273 1.88 -19.74 24.73
C LEU A 273 3.22 -20.46 24.72
N ASP A 274 3.27 -21.76 25.00
CA ASP A 274 4.50 -22.57 24.90
C ASP A 274 5.09 -22.55 23.49
N LYS A 275 4.25 -22.70 22.46
CA LYS A 275 4.68 -22.64 21.06
C LYS A 275 5.18 -21.24 20.65
N ILE A 276 4.49 -20.20 21.08
CA ILE A 276 4.90 -18.81 20.87
C ILE A 276 6.23 -18.51 21.58
N ALA A 277 6.37 -18.96 22.82
CA ALA A 277 7.59 -18.77 23.62
C ALA A 277 8.79 -19.44 22.94
N LYS A 278 8.65 -20.72 22.55
CA LYS A 278 9.69 -21.45 21.79
C LYS A 278 10.11 -20.69 20.53
N LEU A 279 9.14 -20.19 19.76
CA LEU A 279 9.44 -19.42 18.56
C LEU A 279 10.20 -18.13 18.87
N PHE A 280 9.73 -17.33 19.83
CA PHE A 280 10.33 -16.04 20.14
C PHE A 280 11.69 -16.14 20.83
N GLU A 281 11.92 -17.19 21.61
CA GLU A 281 13.17 -17.40 22.33
C GLU A 281 14.26 -18.06 21.49
N ASP A 282 13.90 -18.68 20.36
CA ASP A 282 14.85 -19.28 19.43
C ASP A 282 15.79 -18.21 18.85
N LYS A 283 17.11 -18.36 19.05
CA LYS A 283 18.10 -17.39 18.53
C LYS A 283 18.41 -17.58 17.04
N THR A 284 18.04 -18.71 16.47
CA THR A 284 18.31 -19.04 15.06
C THR A 284 17.32 -18.38 14.11
N ILE A 285 16.11 -18.10 14.60
CA ILE A 285 15.04 -17.47 13.83
C ILE A 285 15.09 -15.96 14.06
N GLU A 286 15.19 -15.20 12.97
CA GLU A 286 15.15 -13.74 12.98
C GLU A 286 13.73 -13.22 13.22
N LYS A 287 13.56 -12.29 14.16
CA LYS A 287 12.26 -11.65 14.45
C LYS A 287 12.24 -10.24 13.90
N VAL A 288 11.21 -9.96 13.12
CA VAL A 288 10.97 -8.65 12.52
C VAL A 288 9.60 -8.17 12.94
N GLY A 289 9.49 -6.92 13.38
CA GLY A 289 8.19 -6.32 13.67
C GLY A 289 8.14 -4.87 13.24
N GLN A 290 7.04 -4.21 13.58
CA GLN A 290 6.82 -2.80 13.25
C GLN A 290 6.45 -2.06 14.53
N ASN A 291 7.33 -1.16 15.00
CA ASN A 291 7.24 -0.60 16.35
C ASN A 291 7.35 -1.68 17.47
N SER A 292 7.96 -2.80 17.14
CA SER A 292 8.00 -3.98 17.99
C SER A 292 9.01 -3.87 19.12
N VAL A 293 10.11 -3.11 18.95
CA VAL A 293 11.12 -2.96 20.01
C VAL A 293 10.60 -2.06 21.14
N SER A 294 9.85 -1.02 20.78
CA SER A 294 9.38 -0.01 21.73
C SER A 294 8.01 -0.31 22.31
N PHE A 295 7.20 -1.16 21.68
CA PHE A 295 5.82 -1.42 22.09
C PHE A 295 5.51 -2.92 22.22
N ASP A 296 5.58 -3.68 21.13
CA ASP A 296 5.09 -5.07 21.13
C ASP A 296 5.89 -5.98 22.07
N ALA A 297 7.22 -5.96 21.96
CA ALA A 297 8.08 -6.85 22.73
C ALA A 297 8.00 -6.59 24.25
N PRO A 298 8.06 -5.32 24.74
CA PRO A 298 7.82 -5.04 26.15
C PRO A 298 6.45 -5.51 26.65
N LEU A 299 5.40 -5.36 25.82
CA LEU A 299 4.06 -5.78 26.23
C LEU A 299 3.95 -7.30 26.31
N ILE A 300 4.46 -8.03 25.31
CA ILE A 300 4.54 -9.50 25.29
C ILE A 300 5.33 -10.02 26.51
N GLU A 301 6.47 -9.40 26.84
CA GLU A 301 7.27 -9.79 28.00
C GLU A 301 6.53 -9.52 29.31
N SER A 302 5.82 -8.39 29.42
CA SER A 302 5.07 -8.03 30.64
C SER A 302 3.83 -8.89 30.88
N GLU A 303 3.12 -9.30 29.83
CA GLU A 303 1.84 -10.01 29.93
C GLU A 303 2.02 -11.52 29.89
N PHE A 304 2.92 -12.03 29.05
CA PHE A 304 3.13 -13.47 28.87
C PHE A 304 4.45 -13.97 29.45
N GLY A 305 5.36 -13.09 29.88
CA GLY A 305 6.69 -13.49 30.37
C GLY A 305 7.61 -13.99 29.26
N ILE A 306 7.29 -13.71 27.98
CA ILE A 306 8.02 -14.23 26.82
C ILE A 306 9.03 -13.18 26.34
N SER A 307 10.31 -13.56 26.30
CA SER A 307 11.37 -12.64 25.89
C SER A 307 11.77 -12.86 24.43
N ILE A 308 11.60 -11.83 23.59
CA ILE A 308 11.91 -11.93 22.16
C ILE A 308 13.43 -11.89 21.92
N LYS A 309 14.00 -13.01 21.45
CA LYS A 309 15.41 -13.13 21.09
C LYS A 309 15.61 -12.98 19.58
N ASN A 310 16.81 -12.55 19.18
CA ASN A 310 17.17 -12.28 17.78
C ASN A 310 16.18 -11.33 17.07
N HIS A 311 15.77 -10.27 17.79
CA HIS A 311 14.95 -9.19 17.26
C HIS A 311 15.84 -8.26 16.42
N SER A 312 16.00 -8.60 15.15
CA SER A 312 17.01 -7.97 14.28
C SER A 312 16.55 -6.62 13.72
N MET A 313 15.25 -6.44 13.55
CA MET A 313 14.72 -5.34 12.76
C MET A 313 13.37 -4.86 13.29
N ASP A 314 13.32 -3.55 13.54
CA ASP A 314 12.08 -2.81 13.68
C ASP A 314 11.91 -1.91 12.45
N LEU A 315 10.90 -2.20 11.64
CA LEU A 315 10.68 -1.51 10.39
C LEU A 315 10.41 -0.02 10.57
N MET A 316 9.79 0.38 11.68
CA MET A 316 9.53 1.80 11.95
C MET A 316 10.83 2.53 12.28
N HIS A 317 11.66 1.98 13.16
CA HIS A 317 12.96 2.58 13.47
C HIS A 317 13.88 2.65 12.25
N LEU A 318 13.97 1.55 11.48
CA LEU A 318 14.79 1.50 10.27
C LEU A 318 14.33 2.54 9.24
N PHE A 319 13.01 2.66 9.03
CA PHE A 319 12.45 3.67 8.14
C PHE A 319 12.86 5.08 8.58
N HIS A 320 12.86 5.38 9.89
CA HIS A 320 13.27 6.67 10.41
C HIS A 320 14.76 6.94 10.37
N CYS A 321 15.60 5.90 10.39
CA CYS A 321 17.03 6.06 10.17
C CYS A 321 17.33 6.41 8.71
N LEU A 322 16.56 5.87 7.76
CA LEU A 322 16.77 6.09 6.32
C LEU A 322 16.09 7.37 5.81
N TYR A 323 14.93 7.72 6.37
CA TYR A 323 14.06 8.81 5.92
C TYR A 323 13.57 9.62 7.12
N ALA A 324 14.49 10.30 7.80
CA ALA A 324 14.22 11.04 9.03
C ALA A 324 13.23 12.20 8.82
N GLU A 325 13.16 12.72 7.60
CA GLU A 325 12.33 13.84 7.16
C GLU A 325 10.90 13.42 6.77
N LEU A 326 10.64 12.13 6.57
CA LEU A 326 9.33 11.65 6.11
C LEU A 326 8.35 11.37 7.28
N PRO A 327 7.02 11.42 7.02
CA PRO A 327 6.01 11.12 8.03
C PRO A 327 6.17 9.76 8.73
N LYS A 328 5.81 9.72 10.02
CA LYS A 328 5.96 8.53 10.87
C LYS A 328 4.75 7.63 10.98
N SER A 329 3.65 7.97 10.32
CA SER A 329 2.44 7.18 10.46
C SER A 329 2.61 5.79 9.84
N LEU A 330 2.06 4.77 10.51
CA LEU A 330 2.02 3.39 10.04
C LEU A 330 1.47 3.29 8.61
N SER A 331 0.39 4.04 8.34
CA SER A 331 -0.26 4.10 7.03
C SER A 331 0.67 4.65 5.95
N PHE A 332 1.47 5.67 6.28
CA PHE A 332 2.45 6.24 5.37
C PHE A 332 3.59 5.28 5.09
N MET A 333 4.23 4.71 6.12
CA MET A 333 5.31 3.74 5.93
C MET A 333 4.84 2.52 5.12
N CYS A 334 3.65 1.99 5.45
CA CYS A 334 3.03 0.90 4.70
C CYS A 334 2.87 1.26 3.22
N SER A 335 2.46 2.48 2.89
CA SER A 335 2.28 2.86 1.49
C SER A 335 3.60 2.98 0.70
N ILE A 336 4.74 3.22 1.36
CA ILE A 336 6.06 3.22 0.74
C ILE A 336 6.57 1.78 0.59
N LEU A 337 6.57 1.04 1.70
CA LEU A 337 7.15 -0.30 1.80
C LEU A 337 6.29 -1.40 1.15
N ARG A 338 4.96 -1.23 1.08
CA ARG A 338 4.07 -2.23 0.47
C ARG A 338 4.19 -2.20 -1.04
N THR A 339 4.47 -3.37 -1.62
CA THR A 339 4.02 -3.72 -2.96
C THR A 339 2.59 -4.27 -2.93
N ILE A 340 2.14 -4.91 -1.83
CA ILE A 340 0.79 -5.47 -1.67
C ILE A 340 0.23 -5.25 -0.26
N PHE A 341 -0.95 -4.63 -0.18
CA PHE A 341 -2.09 -5.00 0.68
C PHE A 341 -3.26 -4.09 0.29
N ALA A 342 -4.09 -4.57 -0.63
CA ALA A 342 -5.41 -4.01 -0.89
C ALA A 342 -6.29 -4.27 0.32
N ALA A 343 -6.95 -3.19 0.76
CA ALA A 343 -7.94 -3.16 1.83
C ALA A 343 -8.81 -4.43 1.88
N THR A 344 -8.85 -5.03 3.06
CA THR A 344 -10.02 -5.75 3.57
C THR A 344 -9.95 -5.59 5.09
N VAL A 345 -10.47 -4.44 5.55
CA VAL A 345 -11.20 -4.37 6.81
C VAL A 345 -12.61 -4.83 6.48
#